data_AF-A0A523NCD7-F1
#
_entry.id   AF-A0A523NCD7-F1
#
_cell.length_a   1.000
_cell.length_b   1.000
_cell.length_c   1.000
_cell.angle_alpha   90.00
_cell.angle_beta   90.00
_cell.angle_gamma   90.00
#
_symmetry.space_group_name_H-M   'P 1'
#
loop_
_entity.id
_entity.type
_entity.pdbx_description
1 polymer ?
#
loop_
_entity_poly.entity_id
_entity_poly.type
_entity_poly.pdbx_seq_one_letter_code
_entity_poly.pdbx_strand_id
1 'polypeptide(L)'
;MRGQYLSVMAVAVGIAVAGCESSSPSSGDPTAFDAAIIAADGGLEDLEMMHGPGLGLRGIIFPGLIAGRPDCPQTQDVFLCDPIQRDGIDYTRTIIYRDAYGAAQGAYAGATTASIEYVISLMGERGRDGWSASVDRTRNLTVTGLQDGTGTVAWNGTSAGTLSRSRHTEDGLSRTYDVTTSGTVTDVVIPFPRTDDTWPLSGTITRLVSMTRTNGDDIRTRELEVTIEFNGGSEVTVTVGDETFTLDLSQRMDGGRHVRRRSR
;
A
#
# COMPACT_ATOMS: atom_id res chain seq x y z
N MET A 1 -24.69 -14.19 33.66
CA MET A 1 -23.42 -14.42 32.95
C MET A 1 -23.73 -14.42 31.45
N ARG A 2 -23.50 -13.29 30.77
CA ARG A 2 -23.71 -13.15 29.32
C ARG A 2 -22.33 -13.22 28.67
N GLY A 3 -22.05 -14.33 27.98
CA GLY A 3 -20.86 -14.47 27.13
C GLY A 3 -21.03 -13.61 25.89
N GLN A 4 -20.18 -12.60 25.76
CA GLN A 4 -20.05 -11.82 24.53
C GLN A 4 -19.24 -12.64 23.53
N TYR A 5 -19.86 -12.98 22.41
CA TYR A 5 -19.20 -13.54 21.25
C TYR A 5 -18.29 -12.47 20.64
N LEU A 6 -16.97 -12.59 20.85
CA LEU A 6 -15.97 -11.89 20.05
C LEU A 6 -16.07 -12.42 18.62
N SER A 7 -16.68 -11.61 17.75
CA SER A 7 -16.63 -11.83 16.30
C SER A 7 -15.19 -11.62 15.84
N VAL A 8 -14.52 -12.69 15.46
CA VAL A 8 -13.20 -12.69 14.85
C VAL A 8 -13.35 -12.08 13.44
N MET A 9 -13.09 -10.78 13.32
CA MET A 9 -12.86 -10.12 12.03
C MET A 9 -11.57 -10.68 11.45
N ALA A 10 -11.66 -11.54 10.44
CA ALA A 10 -10.52 -11.99 9.67
C ALA A 10 -9.96 -10.79 8.90
N VAL A 11 -8.79 -10.30 9.30
CA VAL A 11 -7.99 -9.36 8.49
C VAL A 11 -7.49 -10.17 7.29
N ALA A 12 -8.17 -10.03 6.16
CA ALA A 12 -7.61 -10.37 4.88
C ALA A 12 -6.55 -9.30 4.59
N VAL A 13 -5.28 -9.70 4.55
CA VAL A 13 -4.28 -8.87 3.87
C VAL A 13 -4.80 -8.77 2.44
N GLY A 14 -5.32 -7.60 2.08
CA GLY A 14 -5.94 -7.33 0.80
C GLY A 14 -4.89 -7.47 -0.29
N ILE A 15 -4.77 -8.67 -0.85
CA ILE A 15 -3.94 -8.93 -2.02
C ILE A 15 -4.84 -9.64 -3.00
N ALA A 16 -5.59 -8.83 -3.74
CA ALA A 16 -6.53 -9.29 -4.74
C ALA A 16 -5.78 -9.64 -6.04
N VAL A 17 -4.89 -10.64 -6.02
CA VAL A 17 -4.67 -11.40 -7.26
C VAL A 17 -5.88 -12.31 -7.38
N ALA A 18 -6.91 -11.80 -8.06
CA ALA A 18 -8.09 -12.56 -8.42
C ALA A 18 -7.62 -13.82 -9.17
N GLY A 19 -7.70 -14.97 -8.51
CA GLY A 19 -7.85 -16.20 -9.26
C GLY A 19 -9.16 -16.05 -10.01
N CYS A 20 -9.09 -15.78 -11.31
CA CYS A 20 -10.25 -15.63 -12.19
C CYS A 20 -11.25 -16.75 -11.94
N GLU A 21 -12.36 -16.44 -11.26
CA GLU A 21 -13.63 -17.12 -11.51
C GLU A 21 -14.37 -16.26 -12.54
N SER A 22 -14.39 -16.79 -13.76
CA SER A 22 -15.15 -16.38 -14.94
C SER A 22 -15.98 -15.10 -14.80
N SER A 23 -15.37 -13.94 -15.07
CA SER A 23 -16.08 -12.81 -15.64
C SER A 23 -15.70 -12.71 -17.11
N SER A 24 -16.73 -12.49 -17.94
CA SER A 24 -16.73 -12.56 -19.41
C SER A 24 -15.48 -11.96 -20.08
N PRO A 25 -15.06 -12.48 -21.26
CA PRO A 25 -13.82 -12.05 -21.91
C PRO A 25 -13.93 -10.57 -22.29
N SER A 26 -13.23 -9.71 -21.55
CA SER A 26 -12.93 -8.37 -22.04
C SER A 26 -11.69 -8.48 -22.92
N SER A 27 -11.77 -8.00 -24.16
CA SER A 27 -10.67 -8.01 -25.11
C SER A 27 -9.53 -7.08 -24.64
N GLY A 28 -8.39 -7.66 -24.21
CA GLY A 28 -7.15 -6.97 -23.80
C GLY A 28 -6.21 -7.93 -23.06
N ASP A 29 -4.94 -7.56 -22.80
CA ASP A 29 -3.96 -8.46 -22.15
C ASP A 29 -4.36 -8.73 -20.69
N PRO A 30 -4.67 -9.98 -20.30
CA PRO A 30 -5.02 -10.31 -18.91
C PRO A 30 -3.90 -9.98 -17.93
N THR A 31 -2.63 -10.01 -18.37
CA THR A 31 -1.47 -9.70 -17.52
C THR A 31 -1.41 -8.21 -17.17
N ALA A 32 -1.75 -7.34 -18.12
CA ALA A 32 -1.80 -5.90 -17.89
C ALA A 32 -2.87 -5.53 -16.86
N PHE A 33 -4.04 -6.19 -16.92
CA PHE A 33 -5.10 -5.99 -15.92
C PHE A 33 -4.70 -6.51 -14.53
N ASP A 34 -4.07 -7.67 -14.43
CA ASP A 34 -3.58 -8.19 -13.15
C ASP A 34 -2.52 -7.26 -12.53
N ALA A 35 -1.60 -6.73 -13.34
CA ALA A 35 -0.61 -5.75 -12.89
C ALA A 35 -1.27 -4.43 -12.45
N ALA A 36 -2.32 -3.98 -13.15
CA ALA A 36 -3.09 -2.80 -12.75
C ALA A 36 -3.74 -3.00 -11.37
N ILE A 37 -4.32 -4.17 -11.08
CA ILE A 37 -4.91 -4.47 -9.77
C ILE A 37 -3.82 -4.51 -8.69
N ILE A 38 -2.70 -5.19 -8.92
CA ILE A 38 -1.59 -5.25 -7.95
C ILE A 38 -1.07 -3.86 -7.62
N ALA A 39 -0.90 -3.02 -8.65
CA ALA A 39 -0.43 -1.66 -8.46
C ALA A 39 -1.47 -0.77 -7.76
N ALA A 40 -2.75 -0.96 -8.06
CA ALA A 40 -3.86 -0.25 -7.43
C ALA A 40 -4.01 -0.61 -5.95
N ASP A 41 -3.97 -1.90 -5.60
CA ASP A 41 -3.97 -2.38 -4.20
C ASP A 41 -2.83 -1.69 -3.42
N GLY A 42 -1.60 -1.77 -3.92
CA GLY A 42 -0.47 -1.10 -3.28
C GLY A 42 -0.62 0.42 -3.19
N GLY A 43 -1.26 1.06 -4.18
CA GLY A 43 -1.49 2.50 -4.22
C GLY A 43 -2.54 2.94 -3.22
N LEU A 44 -3.62 2.18 -3.08
CA LEU A 44 -4.63 2.38 -2.05
C LEU A 44 -4.02 2.19 -0.65
N GLU A 45 -3.16 1.18 -0.45
CA GLU A 45 -2.40 1.03 0.79
C GLU A 45 -1.52 2.25 1.09
N ASP A 46 -0.83 2.81 0.09
CA ASP A 46 -0.02 4.01 0.26
C ASP A 46 -0.90 5.20 0.66
N LEU A 47 -2.02 5.39 -0.03
CA LEU A 47 -2.96 6.44 0.29
C LEU A 47 -3.54 6.27 1.68
N GLU A 48 -3.91 5.07 2.12
CA GLU A 48 -4.37 4.84 3.48
C GLU A 48 -3.36 5.32 4.53
N MET A 49 -2.06 5.33 4.23
CA MET A 49 -1.03 5.84 5.15
C MET A 49 -0.88 7.37 5.11
N MET A 50 -1.30 8.03 4.03
CA MET A 50 -1.12 9.47 3.81
C MET A 50 -2.19 10.35 4.50
N HIS A 51 -2.41 10.18 5.81
CA HIS A 51 -3.28 11.07 6.61
C HIS A 51 -2.52 12.13 7.42
N GLY A 52 -1.19 12.03 7.52
CA GLY A 52 -0.34 12.98 8.22
C GLY A 52 -0.28 12.81 9.75
N PRO A 53 0.36 13.75 10.47
CA PRO A 53 0.78 13.58 11.87
C PRO A 53 -0.35 13.45 12.91
N GLY A 54 -1.51 14.08 12.69
CA GLY A 54 -2.60 14.10 13.68
C GLY A 54 -3.40 12.79 13.77
N LEU A 55 -3.42 12.02 12.68
CA LEU A 55 -4.09 10.73 12.61
C LEU A 55 -3.10 9.55 12.54
N GLY A 56 -1.82 9.86 12.31
CA GLY A 56 -0.75 8.90 12.08
C GLY A 56 -0.82 8.27 10.70
N LEU A 57 0.09 7.32 10.43
CA LEU A 57 -0.16 6.36 9.36
C LEU A 57 -1.37 5.52 9.78
N ARG A 58 -2.39 5.46 8.93
CA ARG A 58 -3.52 4.56 9.09
C ARG A 58 -3.47 3.53 7.97
N GLY A 59 -4.17 2.42 8.15
CA GLY A 59 -4.29 1.44 7.10
C GLY A 59 -4.89 0.16 7.62
N ILE A 60 -5.57 -0.56 6.73
CA ILE A 60 -6.09 -1.90 7.02
C ILE A 60 -4.94 -2.82 7.43
N ILE A 61 -3.78 -2.63 6.80
CA ILE A 61 -2.56 -3.43 7.01
C ILE A 61 -1.65 -2.79 8.07
N PHE A 62 -1.50 -1.47 8.08
CA PHE A 62 -0.56 -0.79 8.97
C PHE A 62 -1.20 -0.34 10.28
N PRO A 63 -0.71 -0.81 11.45
CA PRO A 63 -1.18 -0.30 12.73
C PRO A 63 -0.88 1.20 12.85
N GLY A 64 -1.87 1.92 13.41
CA GLY A 64 -1.81 3.36 13.67
C GLY A 64 -0.47 3.80 14.25
N LEU A 65 0.14 4.82 13.64
CA LEU A 65 1.49 5.26 14.00
C LEU A 65 1.49 6.69 14.57
N ILE A 66 1.68 6.82 15.89
CA ILE A 66 1.75 8.10 16.60
C ILE A 66 3.05 8.12 17.42
N ALA A 67 3.92 9.10 17.17
CA ALA A 67 5.19 9.22 17.87
C ALA A 67 5.01 9.56 19.37
N GLY A 68 6.00 9.21 20.18
CA GLY A 68 6.04 9.54 21.61
C GLY A 68 5.07 8.74 22.48
N ARG A 69 4.42 7.72 21.91
CA ARG A 69 3.69 6.72 22.68
C ARG A 69 4.66 5.70 23.30
N PRO A 70 4.25 4.96 24.35
CA PRO A 70 5.10 3.93 24.95
C PRO A 70 5.61 2.88 23.95
N ASP A 71 4.80 2.54 22.94
CA ASP A 71 5.14 1.63 21.83
C ASP A 71 5.91 2.31 20.68
N CYS A 72 6.22 3.60 20.82
CA CYS A 72 7.08 4.33 19.90
C CYS A 72 7.98 5.36 20.59
N PRO A 73 8.97 4.88 21.38
CA PRO A 73 9.89 5.74 22.11
C PRO A 73 10.83 6.50 21.18
N GLN A 74 11.26 7.67 21.63
CA GLN A 74 12.31 8.45 20.99
C GLN A 74 13.69 7.93 21.41
N THR A 75 14.54 7.69 20.43
CA THR A 75 15.96 7.37 20.57
C THR A 75 16.76 8.30 19.65
N GLN A 76 17.54 9.22 20.22
CA GLN A 76 18.39 10.15 19.44
C GLN A 76 17.62 10.91 18.34
N ASP A 77 16.46 11.48 18.68
CA ASP A 77 15.59 12.24 17.76
C ASP A 77 14.96 11.43 16.61
N VAL A 78 15.04 10.11 16.72
CA VAL A 78 14.34 9.14 15.88
C VAL A 78 13.34 8.37 16.74
N PHE A 79 12.13 8.19 16.27
CA PHE A 79 11.16 7.35 16.95
C PHE A 79 11.21 5.94 16.38
N LEU A 80 11.74 5.01 17.17
CA LEU A 80 11.85 3.60 16.82
C LEU A 80 10.68 2.88 17.47
N CYS A 81 9.65 2.58 16.71
CA CYS A 81 8.48 1.93 17.27
C CYS A 81 8.72 0.45 17.49
N ASP A 82 8.19 -0.06 18.59
CA ASP A 82 8.28 -1.46 18.94
C ASP A 82 7.71 -2.32 17.81
N PRO A 83 8.38 -3.44 17.48
CA PRO A 83 7.87 -4.38 16.50
C PRO A 83 6.48 -4.86 16.90
N ILE A 84 5.56 -4.89 15.94
CA ILE A 84 4.24 -5.49 16.12
C ILE A 84 4.19 -6.76 15.29
N GLN A 85 3.62 -7.82 15.85
CA GLN A 85 3.27 -9.01 15.11
C GLN A 85 1.74 -9.11 14.98
N ARG A 86 1.24 -9.31 13.76
CA ARG A 86 -0.18 -9.52 13.48
C ARG A 86 -0.33 -10.56 12.37
N ASP A 87 -1.08 -11.63 12.66
CA ASP A 87 -1.44 -12.67 11.69
C ASP A 87 -0.23 -13.30 10.95
N GLY A 88 0.90 -13.48 11.66
CA GLY A 88 2.13 -14.06 11.09
C GLY A 88 3.02 -13.06 10.36
N ILE A 89 2.67 -11.77 10.37
CA ILE A 89 3.44 -10.68 9.78
C ILE A 89 4.02 -9.79 10.87
N ASP A 90 5.32 -9.54 10.80
CA ASP A 90 6.07 -8.61 11.63
C ASP A 90 6.15 -7.24 10.97
N TYR A 91 6.02 -6.19 11.77
CA TYR A 91 6.01 -4.80 11.35
C TYR A 91 7.09 -4.04 12.12
N THR A 92 7.97 -3.34 11.41
CA THR A 92 8.89 -2.36 12.00
C THR A 92 8.60 -0.98 11.43
N ARG A 93 8.63 0.05 12.28
CA ARG A 93 8.21 1.42 11.93
C ARG A 93 9.13 2.42 12.59
N THR A 94 9.63 3.36 11.79
CA THR A 94 10.47 4.47 12.23
C THR A 94 9.86 5.79 11.77
N ILE A 95 9.93 6.81 12.63
CA ILE A 95 9.47 8.17 12.32
C ILE A 95 10.59 9.15 12.65
N ILE A 96 10.80 10.14 11.77
CA ILE A 96 11.74 11.25 12.02
C ILE A 96 11.01 12.55 11.70
N TYR A 97 10.94 13.45 12.68
CA TYR A 97 10.41 14.80 12.49
C TYR A 97 11.54 15.75 12.17
N ARG A 98 11.36 16.64 11.20
CA ARG A 98 12.36 17.66 10.85
C ARG A 98 11.77 19.05 10.80
N ASP A 99 12.56 20.02 11.24
CA ASP A 99 12.26 21.43 11.04
C ASP A 99 12.60 21.91 9.61
N ALA A 100 12.35 23.19 9.34
CA ALA A 100 12.64 23.82 8.05
C ALA A 100 14.14 23.81 7.66
N TYR A 101 15.04 23.58 8.62
CA TYR A 101 16.48 23.48 8.41
C TYR A 101 16.95 22.02 8.30
N GLY A 102 16.04 21.05 8.39
CA GLY A 102 16.33 19.62 8.33
C GLY A 102 16.77 19.01 9.67
N ALA A 103 16.78 19.78 10.76
CA ALA A 103 17.17 19.30 12.08
C ALA A 103 16.08 18.41 12.67
N ALA A 104 16.49 17.28 13.25
CA ALA A 104 15.56 16.33 13.85
C ALA A 104 14.87 16.92 15.10
N GLN A 105 13.61 16.57 15.32
CA GLN A 105 12.81 17.06 16.43
C GLN A 105 12.30 15.91 17.30
N GLY A 106 12.39 16.09 18.62
CA GLY A 106 11.90 15.11 19.60
C GLY A 106 10.38 15.08 19.80
N ALA A 107 9.63 15.89 19.06
CA ALA A 107 8.17 15.84 19.02
C ALA A 107 7.67 16.56 17.78
N TYR A 108 6.47 16.19 17.33
CA TYR A 108 5.78 16.95 16.29
C TYR A 108 5.30 18.28 16.85
N ALA A 109 5.58 19.37 16.15
CA ALA A 109 5.11 20.70 16.48
C ALA A 109 4.66 21.40 15.19
N GLY A 110 3.35 21.56 14.99
CA GLY A 110 2.80 22.07 13.72
C GLY A 110 3.31 23.45 13.28
N ALA A 111 3.85 24.26 14.21
CA ALA A 111 4.46 25.55 13.89
C ALA A 111 5.91 25.45 13.40
N THR A 112 6.62 24.35 13.67
CA THR A 112 8.06 24.23 13.40
C THR A 112 8.46 22.97 12.65
N THR A 113 7.64 21.93 12.62
CA THR A 113 7.88 20.72 11.83
C THR A 113 7.56 21.00 10.37
N ALA A 114 8.58 20.94 9.51
CA ALA A 114 8.44 21.14 8.07
C ALA A 114 8.20 19.83 7.33
N SER A 115 8.76 18.71 7.81
CA SER A 115 8.63 17.40 7.20
C SER A 115 8.65 16.24 8.19
N ILE A 116 8.16 15.08 7.75
CA ILE A 116 8.22 13.81 8.48
C ILE A 116 8.70 12.73 7.53
N GLU A 117 9.67 11.94 7.96
CA GLU A 117 10.13 10.73 7.29
C GLU A 117 9.57 9.49 8.00
N TYR A 118 9.09 8.54 7.22
CA TYR A 118 8.55 7.26 7.67
C TYR A 118 9.32 6.14 6.99
N VAL A 119 9.88 5.23 7.79
CA VAL A 119 10.43 3.97 7.28
C VAL A 119 9.62 2.83 7.86
N ILE A 120 9.09 1.98 7.00
CA ILE A 120 8.20 0.90 7.39
C ILE A 120 8.66 -0.38 6.73
N SER A 121 8.78 -1.45 7.50
CA SER A 121 9.01 -2.79 6.97
C SER A 121 7.91 -3.74 7.41
N LEU A 122 7.57 -4.67 6.53
CA LEU A 122 6.71 -5.81 6.80
C LEU A 122 7.41 -7.07 6.34
N MET A 123 7.43 -8.09 7.19
CA MET A 123 7.98 -9.39 6.82
C MET A 123 7.14 -10.49 7.45
N GLY A 124 6.85 -11.54 6.71
CA GLY A 124 6.26 -12.73 7.32
C GLY A 124 5.59 -13.65 6.32
N GLU A 125 4.95 -14.67 6.87
CA GLU A 125 4.27 -15.69 6.10
C GLU A 125 2.91 -16.03 6.71
N ARG A 126 1.99 -16.44 5.85
CA ARG A 126 0.66 -16.88 6.24
C ARG A 126 0.26 -18.07 5.40
N GLY A 127 -0.28 -19.10 6.04
CA GLY A 127 -0.81 -20.29 5.39
C GLY A 127 -2.21 -20.64 5.90
N ARG A 128 -2.98 -21.32 5.05
CA ARG A 128 -4.17 -22.10 5.39
C ARG A 128 -4.27 -23.27 4.42
N ASP A 129 -5.16 -24.23 4.67
CA ASP A 129 -5.27 -25.41 3.81
C ASP A 129 -5.41 -25.05 2.32
N GLY A 130 -4.47 -25.52 1.51
CA GLY A 130 -4.39 -25.28 0.06
C GLY A 130 -3.88 -23.90 -0.36
N TRP A 131 -3.40 -23.05 0.55
CA TRP A 131 -2.89 -21.71 0.24
C TRP A 131 -1.78 -21.24 1.19
N SER A 132 -0.71 -20.68 0.64
CA SER A 132 0.26 -19.91 1.43
C SER A 132 0.66 -18.61 0.73
N ALA A 133 1.10 -17.64 1.51
CA ALA A 133 1.75 -16.43 1.02
C ALA A 133 2.87 -16.00 1.97
N SER A 134 3.95 -15.49 1.40
CA SER A 134 5.01 -14.78 2.13
C SER A 134 5.17 -13.38 1.57
N VAL A 135 5.47 -12.43 2.44
CA VAL A 135 5.64 -11.01 2.09
C VAL A 135 6.90 -10.49 2.75
N ASP A 136 7.67 -9.72 1.98
CA ASP A 136 8.73 -8.86 2.46
C ASP A 136 8.59 -7.52 1.74
N ARG A 137 8.35 -6.45 2.49
CA ARG A 137 8.09 -5.12 1.94
C ARG A 137 8.76 -4.07 2.79
N THR A 138 9.30 -3.05 2.14
CA THR A 138 9.80 -1.84 2.78
C THR A 138 9.25 -0.61 2.07
N ARG A 139 8.92 0.43 2.84
CA ARG A 139 8.51 1.74 2.35
C ARG A 139 9.32 2.83 3.05
N ASN A 140 9.77 3.80 2.28
CA ASN A 140 10.35 5.04 2.78
C ASN A 140 9.54 6.20 2.20
N LEU A 141 8.81 6.91 3.06
CA LEU A 141 7.91 7.98 2.67
C LEU A 141 8.27 9.26 3.42
N THR A 142 8.29 10.37 2.72
CA THR A 142 8.48 11.70 3.27
C THR A 142 7.26 12.56 2.96
N VAL A 143 6.72 13.19 3.99
CA VAL A 143 5.70 14.23 3.84
C VAL A 143 6.32 15.60 4.14
N THR A 144 6.06 16.57 3.28
CA THR A 144 6.54 17.96 3.41
C THR A 144 5.39 18.96 3.34
N GLY A 145 5.64 20.20 3.75
CA GLY A 145 4.63 21.26 3.75
C GLY A 145 3.75 21.25 5.00
N LEU A 146 4.27 20.74 6.11
CA LEU A 146 3.54 20.61 7.38
C LEU A 146 3.55 21.87 8.23
N GLN A 147 4.52 22.75 8.00
CA GLN A 147 4.64 24.00 8.74
C GLN A 147 3.38 24.85 8.50
N ASP A 148 2.89 25.49 9.57
CA ASP A 148 1.66 26.30 9.59
C ASP A 148 0.34 25.48 9.52
N GLY A 149 0.42 24.15 9.46
CA GLY A 149 -0.62 23.22 9.91
C GLY A 149 -1.88 23.10 9.07
N THR A 150 -2.05 23.85 7.97
CA THR A 150 -3.24 23.77 7.10
C THR A 150 -2.91 24.06 5.63
N GLY A 151 -3.65 23.44 4.71
CA GLY A 151 -3.52 23.66 3.27
C GLY A 151 -3.33 22.35 2.51
N THR A 152 -2.12 22.10 2.05
CA THR A 152 -1.75 20.87 1.33
C THR A 152 -0.39 20.38 1.77
N VAL A 153 -0.21 19.07 1.79
CA VAL A 153 1.09 18.43 1.98
C VAL A 153 1.47 17.66 0.73
N ALA A 154 2.76 17.51 0.49
CA ALA A 154 3.30 16.70 -0.60
C ALA A 154 3.96 15.45 -0.04
N TRP A 155 3.63 14.30 -0.63
CA TRP A 155 4.21 13.01 -0.29
C TRP A 155 5.14 12.55 -1.41
N ASN A 156 6.33 12.13 -1.00
CA ASN A 156 7.37 11.58 -1.86
C ASN A 156 7.94 10.32 -1.22
N GLY A 157 8.50 9.41 -2.01
CA GLY A 157 9.13 8.23 -1.42
C GLY A 157 9.32 7.07 -2.36
N THR A 158 9.81 5.97 -1.81
CA THR A 158 10.07 4.73 -2.53
C THR A 158 9.55 3.54 -1.74
N SER A 159 9.27 2.47 -2.47
CA SER A 159 8.91 1.18 -1.89
C SER A 159 9.60 0.05 -2.65
N ALA A 160 9.88 -1.04 -1.96
CA ALA A 160 10.31 -2.29 -2.55
C ALA A 160 9.62 -3.45 -1.84
N GLY A 161 9.44 -4.56 -2.53
CA GLY A 161 9.00 -5.77 -1.86
C GLY A 161 8.83 -6.96 -2.78
N THR A 162 8.79 -8.12 -2.15
CA THR A 162 8.50 -9.40 -2.75
C THR A 162 7.25 -9.99 -2.10
N LEU A 163 6.49 -10.72 -2.91
CA LEU A 163 5.34 -11.49 -2.51
C LEU A 163 5.42 -12.83 -3.22
N SER A 164 5.47 -13.92 -2.46
CA SER A 164 5.26 -15.25 -3.02
C SER A 164 3.90 -15.77 -2.57
N ARG A 165 3.16 -16.43 -3.46
CA ARG A 165 1.87 -17.02 -3.16
C ARG A 165 1.73 -18.36 -3.87
N SER A 166 1.36 -19.39 -3.12
CA SER A 166 1.02 -20.69 -3.68
C SER A 166 -0.46 -21.03 -3.45
N ARG A 167 -1.08 -21.71 -4.42
CA ARG A 167 -2.38 -22.36 -4.27
C ARG A 167 -2.26 -23.79 -4.80
N HIS A 168 -2.76 -24.74 -4.02
CA HIS A 168 -2.87 -26.14 -4.41
C HIS A 168 -4.34 -26.47 -4.68
N THR A 169 -4.63 -27.11 -5.81
CA THR A 169 -5.96 -27.64 -6.14
C THR A 169 -6.02 -29.14 -5.83
N GLU A 170 -7.23 -29.67 -5.59
CA GLU A 170 -7.45 -31.09 -5.18
C GLU A 170 -7.00 -32.11 -6.26
N ASP A 171 -6.87 -31.67 -7.51
CA ASP A 171 -6.32 -32.44 -8.63
C ASP A 171 -4.78 -32.51 -8.65
N GLY A 172 -4.11 -31.98 -7.62
CA GLY A 172 -2.66 -32.02 -7.46
C GLY A 172 -1.89 -30.97 -8.27
N LEU A 173 -2.59 -30.10 -9.01
CA LEU A 173 -1.96 -28.98 -9.70
C LEU A 173 -1.63 -27.86 -8.70
N SER A 174 -0.38 -27.39 -8.71
CA SER A 174 0.03 -26.19 -7.99
C SER A 174 0.10 -25.02 -8.96
N ARG A 175 -0.52 -23.90 -8.56
CA ARG A 175 -0.30 -22.60 -9.20
C ARG A 175 0.43 -21.69 -8.22
N THR A 176 1.59 -21.22 -8.63
CA THR A 176 2.39 -20.27 -7.85
C THR A 176 2.46 -18.94 -8.57
N TYR A 177 2.36 -17.86 -7.80
CA TYR A 177 2.60 -16.50 -8.24
C TYR A 177 3.71 -15.91 -7.38
N ASP A 178 4.80 -15.52 -8.02
CA ASP A 178 5.87 -14.75 -7.41
C ASP A 178 5.82 -13.35 -8.01
N VAL A 179 5.65 -12.35 -7.16
CA VAL A 179 5.55 -10.95 -7.54
C VAL A 179 6.63 -10.16 -6.84
N THR A 180 7.48 -9.50 -7.61
CA THR A 180 8.41 -8.49 -7.10
C THR A 180 7.89 -7.13 -7.52
N THR A 181 7.86 -6.19 -6.58
CA THR A 181 7.44 -4.82 -6.82
C THR A 181 8.48 -3.83 -6.34
N SER A 182 8.74 -2.80 -7.13
CA SER A 182 9.30 -1.55 -6.63
C SER A 182 8.35 -0.41 -6.97
N GLY A 183 8.36 0.64 -6.18
CA GLY A 183 7.46 1.77 -6.36
C GLY A 183 8.12 3.09 -6.03
N THR A 184 7.61 4.16 -6.65
CA THR A 184 8.00 5.54 -6.39
C THR A 184 6.74 6.38 -6.25
N VAL A 185 6.66 7.13 -5.16
CA VAL A 185 5.65 8.15 -4.90
C VAL A 185 6.30 9.48 -5.26
N THR A 186 5.69 10.24 -6.17
CA THR A 186 6.22 11.52 -6.64
C THR A 186 5.16 12.60 -6.53
N ASP A 187 5.45 13.58 -5.68
CA ASP A 187 4.66 14.79 -5.47
C ASP A 187 3.16 14.53 -5.35
N VAL A 188 2.79 13.49 -4.59
CA VAL A 188 1.38 13.20 -4.29
C VAL A 188 0.87 14.26 -3.32
N VAL A 189 0.15 15.24 -3.84
CA VAL A 189 -0.34 16.40 -3.08
C VAL A 189 -1.71 16.09 -2.50
N ILE A 190 -1.88 16.26 -1.20
CA ILE A 190 -3.11 15.92 -0.49
C ILE A 190 -3.56 17.12 0.37
N PRO A 191 -4.88 17.42 0.44
CA PRO A 191 -5.40 18.40 1.39
C PRO A 191 -5.01 18.03 2.84
N PHE A 192 -4.58 19.01 3.62
CA PHE A 192 -4.15 18.81 5.00
C PHE A 192 -4.96 19.67 5.98
N PRO A 193 -5.62 19.06 6.99
CA PRO A 193 -5.69 17.62 7.26
C PRO A 193 -6.56 16.86 6.26
N ARG A 194 -6.20 15.59 5.99
CA ARG A 194 -6.97 14.73 5.10
C ARG A 194 -8.24 14.21 5.79
N THR A 195 -9.33 14.18 5.05
CA THR A 195 -10.59 13.48 5.40
C THR A 195 -10.83 12.29 4.46
N ASP A 196 -11.75 11.40 4.83
CA ASP A 196 -12.06 10.21 4.02
C ASP A 196 -12.64 10.58 2.63
N ASP A 197 -13.24 11.76 2.49
CA ASP A 197 -13.83 12.26 1.25
C ASP A 197 -12.89 13.21 0.46
N THR A 198 -11.62 13.27 0.83
CA THR A 198 -10.60 14.07 0.13
C THR A 198 -9.60 13.20 -0.61
N TRP A 199 -9.44 13.49 -1.90
CA TRP A 199 -8.55 12.78 -2.82
C TRP A 199 -7.24 13.54 -3.03
N PRO A 200 -6.17 12.85 -3.43
CA PRO A 200 -4.95 13.54 -3.85
C PRO A 200 -5.24 14.46 -5.04
N LEU A 201 -4.79 15.70 -4.92
CA LEU A 201 -5.00 16.78 -5.88
C LEU A 201 -4.15 16.60 -7.14
N SER A 202 -2.97 16.01 -6.99
CA SER A 202 -2.01 15.78 -8.08
C SER A 202 -0.95 14.75 -7.67
N GLY A 203 -0.05 14.45 -8.59
CA GLY A 203 1.10 13.58 -8.38
C GLY A 203 0.89 12.17 -8.93
N THR A 204 1.90 11.32 -8.75
CA THR A 204 1.89 9.98 -9.30
C THR A 204 2.41 8.94 -8.32
N ILE A 205 1.90 7.73 -8.44
CA ILE A 205 2.56 6.53 -7.91
C ILE A 205 2.89 5.62 -9.08
N THR A 206 4.17 5.36 -9.29
CA THR A 206 4.65 4.43 -10.31
C THR A 206 5.15 3.16 -9.64
N ARG A 207 4.81 2.00 -10.22
CA ARG A 207 5.25 0.69 -9.77
C ARG A 207 5.81 -0.12 -10.92
N LEU A 208 6.97 -0.71 -10.70
CA LEU A 208 7.47 -1.79 -11.53
C LEU A 208 7.00 -3.11 -10.90
N VAL A 209 6.26 -3.90 -11.66
CA VAL A 209 5.69 -5.18 -11.23
C VAL A 209 6.30 -6.28 -12.09
N SER A 210 7.09 -7.16 -11.48
CA SER A 210 7.58 -8.39 -12.08
C SER A 210 6.76 -9.55 -11.57
N MET A 211 6.01 -10.22 -12.45
CA MET A 211 5.12 -11.32 -12.13
C MET A 211 5.61 -12.59 -12.79
N THR A 212 5.92 -13.60 -11.98
CA THR A 212 6.18 -14.96 -12.44
C THR A 212 5.01 -15.84 -12.07
N ARG A 213 4.40 -16.48 -13.08
CA ARG A 213 3.36 -17.48 -12.90
C ARG A 213 3.89 -18.85 -13.28
N THR A 214 3.73 -19.78 -12.36
CA THR A 214 4.08 -21.20 -12.54
C THR A 214 2.80 -22.03 -12.54
N ASN A 215 2.63 -22.87 -13.55
CA ASN A 215 1.52 -23.81 -13.66
C ASN A 215 2.03 -25.16 -14.20
N GLY A 216 2.33 -26.09 -13.29
CA GLY A 216 3.12 -27.29 -13.64
C GLY A 216 4.49 -26.88 -14.18
N ASP A 217 4.85 -27.36 -15.37
CA ASP A 217 6.14 -27.05 -16.02
C ASP A 217 6.14 -25.72 -16.80
N ASP A 218 4.98 -25.05 -16.96
CA ASP A 218 4.89 -23.74 -17.65
C ASP A 218 5.21 -22.62 -16.67
N ILE A 219 6.35 -21.96 -16.88
CA ILE A 219 6.81 -20.80 -16.11
C ILE A 219 6.86 -19.59 -17.05
N ARG A 220 6.15 -18.53 -16.68
CA ARG A 220 6.15 -17.28 -17.44
C ARG A 220 6.40 -16.08 -16.54
N THR A 221 7.35 -15.25 -16.93
CA THR A 221 7.66 -13.99 -16.25
C THR A 221 7.32 -12.80 -17.16
N ARG A 222 6.74 -11.77 -16.56
CA ARG A 222 6.40 -10.50 -17.21
C ARG A 222 6.76 -9.35 -16.29
N GLU A 223 7.33 -8.30 -16.87
CA GLU A 223 7.64 -7.06 -16.17
C GLU A 223 6.82 -5.93 -16.78
N LEU A 224 6.12 -5.21 -15.93
CA LEU A 224 5.17 -4.19 -16.32
C LEU A 224 5.37 -2.97 -15.43
N GLU A 225 5.52 -1.81 -16.06
CA GLU A 225 5.45 -0.53 -15.36
C GLU A 225 3.99 -0.07 -15.32
N VAL A 226 3.55 0.32 -14.13
CA VAL A 226 2.20 0.78 -13.85
C VAL A 226 2.24 2.15 -13.20
N THR A 227 1.56 3.14 -13.77
CA THR A 227 1.48 4.50 -13.21
C THR A 227 0.06 4.86 -12.85
N ILE A 228 -0.15 5.30 -11.61
CA ILE A 228 -1.40 5.89 -11.12
C ILE A 228 -1.21 7.40 -11.10
N GLU A 229 -2.08 8.15 -11.78
CA GLU A 229 -2.01 9.61 -11.88
C GLU A 229 -3.20 10.26 -11.16
N PHE A 230 -2.91 11.09 -10.16
CA PHE A 230 -3.92 11.78 -9.38
C PHE A 230 -4.30 13.13 -9.99
N ASN A 231 -5.57 13.49 -9.88
CA ASN A 231 -6.17 14.65 -10.54
C ASN A 231 -7.19 15.41 -9.66
N GLY A 232 -7.23 15.13 -8.36
CA GLY A 232 -8.20 15.69 -7.41
C GLY A 232 -9.57 15.00 -7.37
N GLY A 233 -9.81 14.00 -8.23
CA GLY A 233 -11.03 13.20 -8.24
C GLY A 233 -10.90 11.85 -7.55
N SER A 234 -12.05 11.21 -7.26
CA SER A 234 -12.10 9.83 -6.77
C SER A 234 -11.79 8.82 -7.87
N GLU A 235 -11.98 9.17 -9.14
CA GLU A 235 -11.67 8.32 -10.28
C GLU A 235 -10.38 8.81 -10.97
N VAL A 236 -9.37 7.96 -10.94
CA VAL A 236 -8.03 8.27 -11.44
C VAL A 236 -7.60 7.32 -12.54
N THR A 237 -6.61 7.73 -13.33
CA THR A 237 -6.11 6.91 -14.43
C THR A 237 -4.98 6.01 -13.94
N VAL A 238 -5.04 4.74 -14.34
CA VAL A 238 -3.95 3.78 -14.19
C VAL A 238 -3.48 3.39 -15.58
N THR A 239 -2.20 3.54 -15.86
CA THR A 239 -1.59 3.22 -17.15
C THR A 239 -0.67 2.01 -16.99
N VAL A 240 -0.80 1.01 -17.87
CA VAL A 240 0.07 -0.17 -17.94
C VAL A 240 0.50 -0.36 -19.39
N GLY A 241 1.73 0.06 -19.72
CA GLY A 241 2.15 0.17 -21.11
C GLY A 241 1.18 1.05 -21.91
N ASP A 242 0.60 0.52 -22.99
CA ASP A 242 -0.38 1.23 -23.84
C ASP A 242 -1.83 1.08 -23.38
N GLU A 243 -2.10 0.30 -22.32
CA GLU A 243 -3.44 0.11 -21.76
C GLU A 243 -3.72 1.12 -20.63
N THR A 244 -4.96 1.61 -20.58
CA THR A 244 -5.42 2.50 -19.50
C THR A 244 -6.65 1.94 -18.81
N PHE A 245 -6.68 2.07 -17.49
CA PHE A 245 -7.74 1.65 -16.60
C PHE A 245 -8.18 2.85 -15.74
N THR A 246 -9.39 2.77 -15.21
CA THR A 246 -9.89 3.66 -14.17
C THR A 246 -9.74 2.98 -12.82
N LEU A 247 -9.18 3.69 -11.85
CA LEU A 247 -9.16 3.33 -10.44
C LEU A 247 -10.13 4.23 -9.66
N ASP A 248 -11.09 3.63 -8.96
CA ASP A 248 -12.00 4.33 -8.04
C ASP A 248 -11.43 4.27 -6.62
N LEU A 249 -10.86 5.40 -6.18
CA LEU A 249 -10.27 5.60 -4.85
C LEU A 249 -11.29 5.54 -3.71
N SER A 250 -12.60 5.67 -4.00
CA SER A 250 -13.65 5.56 -2.99
C SER A 250 -13.95 4.12 -2.58
N GLN A 251 -13.52 3.15 -3.39
CA GLN A 251 -13.67 1.74 -3.08
C GLN A 251 -12.54 1.28 -2.16
N ARG A 252 -12.88 0.43 -1.19
CA ARG A 252 -11.86 -0.29 -0.41
C ARG A 252 -11.19 -1.37 -1.28
N MET A 253 -10.07 -1.89 -0.79
CA MET A 253 -9.36 -3.06 -1.34
C MET A 253 -10.23 -4.35 -1.25
N ASP A 254 -11.36 -4.40 -1.98
CA ASP A 254 -12.26 -5.56 -2.05
C ASP A 254 -12.19 -6.23 -3.43
N GLY A 255 -11.14 -7.02 -3.66
CA GLY A 255 -11.12 -7.98 -4.76
C GLY A 255 -11.02 -7.40 -6.17
N GLY A 256 -10.36 -6.24 -6.36
CA GLY A 256 -10.15 -5.64 -7.68
C GLY A 256 -11.35 -4.88 -8.27
N ARG A 257 -12.48 -4.79 -7.56
CA ARG A 257 -13.67 -4.02 -8.02
C ARG A 257 -13.41 -2.51 -8.20
N HIS A 258 -12.31 -2.03 -7.65
CA HIS A 258 -11.84 -0.66 -7.72
C HIS A 258 -11.13 -0.35 -9.06
N VAL A 259 -10.69 -1.36 -9.83
CA VAL A 259 -10.12 -1.16 -11.18
C VAL A 259 -11.11 -1.57 -12.26
N ARG A 260 -11.31 -0.71 -13.26
CA ARG A 260 -12.16 -0.99 -14.43
C ARG A 260 -11.42 -0.61 -15.71
N ARG A 261 -11.50 -1.43 -16.76
CA ARG A 261 -11.05 -1.01 -18.10
C ARG A 261 -11.87 0.19 -18.56
N ARG A 262 -11.23 1.20 -19.13
CA ARG A 262 -11.96 2.26 -19.86
C ARG A 262 -12.54 1.65 -21.12
N SER A 263 -13.87 1.71 -21.28
CA SER A 263 -14.49 1.44 -22.58
C SER A 263 -14.04 2.53 -23.55
N ARG A 264 -13.51 2.11 -24.71
CA ARG A 264 -13.26 3.01 -25.84
C ARG A 264 -14.57 3.60 -26.36
#